data_AF-A0A482ZWF1-F1
#
_entry.id   AF-A0A482ZWF1-F1
#
_cell.length_a   1.000
_cell.length_b   1.000
_cell.length_c   1.000
_cell.angle_alpha   90.00
_cell.angle_beta   90.00
_cell.angle_gamma   90.00
#
_symmetry.space_group_name_H-M   'P 1'
#
loop_
_entity.id
_entity.type
_entity.pdbx_description
1 polymer ?
#
loop_
_entity_poly.entity_id
_entity_poly.type
_entity_poly.pdbx_seq_one_letter_code
_entity_poly.pdbx_strand_id
1 'polypeptide(L)'
;MTEFFKQNIYRPYSIIKRTNILQRLNNQGRRLASVLFSWLRGYAIAEYFTPSFSKLFNVPLQSIIKIGDDDLTNIEAFRRSPKADLEITKNGQTIRIEVQSGFQGINDIKEHKVREVREVYQKTKTRTICIHIDLYNGQVAFVQLDAIKENDMNFVTRQQMEGQSVFSIDQNYFKWRLLDSLPVLDDLELLI
;
A
#
# COMPACT_ATOMS: atom_id res chain seq x y z
N MET A 1 -2.71 14.30 -17.92
CA MET A 1 -3.87 13.47 -17.53
C MET A 1 -4.07 12.28 -18.47
N THR A 2 -4.11 12.48 -19.79
CA THR A 2 -4.29 11.39 -20.78
C THR A 2 -3.23 10.30 -20.73
N GLU A 3 -1.95 10.67 -20.50
CA GLU A 3 -0.86 9.69 -20.43
C GLU A 3 -0.94 8.81 -19.18
N PHE A 4 -1.33 9.38 -18.04
CA PHE A 4 -1.52 8.62 -16.81
C PHE A 4 -2.56 7.52 -16.98
N PHE A 5 -3.72 7.83 -17.57
CA PHE A 5 -4.76 6.83 -17.81
C PHE A 5 -4.30 5.75 -18.79
N LYS A 6 -3.58 6.12 -19.85
CA LYS A 6 -3.00 5.14 -20.79
C LYS A 6 -2.08 4.17 -20.07
N GLN A 7 -1.15 4.68 -19.27
CA GLN A 7 -0.12 3.87 -18.62
C GLN A 7 -0.61 3.08 -17.42
N ASN A 8 -1.50 3.65 -16.62
CA ASN A 8 -1.83 3.10 -15.29
C ASN A 8 -3.26 2.57 -15.16
N ILE A 9 -4.10 2.74 -16.19
CA ILE A 9 -5.45 2.17 -16.24
C ILE A 9 -5.60 1.26 -17.47
N TYR A 10 -5.46 1.83 -18.67
CA TYR A 10 -5.77 1.10 -19.91
C TYR A 10 -4.76 -0.01 -20.20
N ARG A 11 -3.45 0.28 -20.12
CA ARG A 11 -2.43 -0.74 -20.34
C ARG A 11 -2.52 -1.88 -19.31
N PRO A 12 -2.60 -1.65 -17.99
CA PRO A 12 -2.81 -2.71 -17.00
C PRO A 12 -4.07 -3.53 -17.24
N TYR A 13 -5.20 -2.88 -17.54
CA TYR A 13 -6.44 -3.56 -17.88
C TYR A 13 -6.27 -4.48 -19.10
N SER A 14 -5.66 -3.98 -20.18
CA SER A 14 -5.42 -4.76 -21.40
C SER A 14 -4.52 -5.97 -21.13
N ILE A 15 -3.48 -5.81 -20.31
CA ILE A 15 -2.59 -6.91 -19.92
C ILE A 15 -3.38 -7.98 -19.15
N ILE A 16 -4.07 -7.59 -18.07
CA ILE A 16 -4.87 -8.50 -17.24
C ILE A 16 -5.91 -9.27 -18.06
N LYS A 17 -6.61 -8.57 -18.97
CA LYS A 17 -7.61 -9.16 -19.84
C LYS A 17 -7.01 -10.17 -20.82
N ARG A 18 -5.86 -9.86 -21.41
CA ARG A 18 -5.20 -10.74 -22.39
C ARG A 18 -4.57 -11.97 -21.74
N THR A 19 -4.08 -11.85 -20.51
CA THR A 19 -3.35 -12.93 -19.82
C THR A 19 -4.26 -13.86 -19.03
N ASN A 20 -5.55 -13.51 -18.85
CA ASN A 20 -6.52 -14.23 -18.02
C ASN A 20 -6.01 -14.46 -16.58
N ILE A 21 -5.17 -13.56 -16.07
CA ILE A 21 -4.45 -13.75 -14.81
C ILE A 21 -5.41 -13.90 -13.62
N LEU A 22 -6.51 -13.15 -13.62
CA LEU A 22 -7.50 -13.21 -12.55
C LEU A 22 -8.23 -14.56 -12.50
N GLN A 23 -8.31 -15.31 -13.59
CA GLN A 23 -8.90 -16.65 -13.60
C GLN A 23 -7.97 -17.68 -12.94
N ARG A 24 -6.66 -17.43 -12.93
CA ARG A 24 -5.64 -18.32 -12.36
C ARG A 24 -5.42 -18.09 -10.86
N LEU A 25 -5.85 -16.96 -10.32
CA LEU A 25 -5.67 -16.59 -8.93
C LEU A 25 -6.83 -17.09 -8.06
N ASN A 26 -6.52 -17.46 -6.81
CA ASN A 26 -7.57 -17.67 -5.82
C ASN A 26 -8.24 -16.33 -5.49
N ASN A 27 -9.52 -16.20 -5.86
CA ASN A 27 -10.31 -14.99 -5.65
C ASN A 27 -11.15 -15.01 -4.37
N GLN A 28 -11.07 -16.08 -3.57
CA GLN A 28 -11.82 -16.23 -2.31
C GLN A 28 -13.33 -16.01 -2.53
N GLY A 29 -13.89 -16.61 -3.58
CA GLY A 29 -15.31 -16.48 -3.94
C GLY A 29 -15.73 -15.13 -4.55
N ARG A 30 -14.83 -14.14 -4.65
CA ARG A 30 -15.15 -12.83 -5.24
C ARG A 30 -15.30 -12.92 -6.77
N ARG A 31 -16.24 -12.15 -7.31
CA ARG A 31 -16.44 -11.98 -8.75
C ARG A 31 -15.19 -11.37 -9.39
N LEU A 32 -14.79 -11.87 -10.57
CA LEU A 32 -13.61 -11.40 -11.30
C LEU A 32 -13.63 -9.89 -11.57
N ALA A 33 -14.80 -9.32 -11.88
CA ALA A 33 -14.94 -7.88 -12.10
C ALA A 33 -14.66 -7.06 -10.83
N SER A 34 -15.11 -7.54 -9.67
CA SER A 34 -14.86 -6.89 -8.37
C SER A 34 -13.37 -6.94 -7.99
N VAL A 35 -12.74 -8.09 -8.27
CA VAL A 35 -11.29 -8.27 -8.12
C VAL A 35 -10.52 -7.31 -9.02
N LEU A 36 -10.84 -7.29 -10.31
CA LEU A 36 -10.22 -6.40 -11.29
C LEU A 36 -10.34 -4.94 -10.87
N PHE A 37 -11.56 -4.52 -10.52
CA PHE A 37 -11.84 -3.16 -10.09
C PHE A 37 -11.01 -2.78 -8.86
N SER A 38 -11.02 -3.63 -7.83
CA SER A 38 -10.30 -3.35 -6.58
C SER A 38 -8.79 -3.27 -6.79
N TRP A 39 -8.23 -4.21 -7.57
CA TRP A 39 -6.81 -4.26 -7.87
C TRP A 39 -6.38 -3.06 -8.72
N LEU A 40 -7.05 -2.81 -9.84
CA LEU A 40 -6.71 -1.72 -10.76
C LEU A 40 -6.83 -0.36 -10.09
N ARG A 41 -7.84 -0.20 -9.23
CA ARG A 41 -8.01 1.01 -8.44
C ARG A 41 -6.87 1.19 -7.44
N GLY A 42 -6.47 0.16 -6.70
CA GLY A 42 -5.32 0.22 -5.79
C GLY A 42 -4.02 0.56 -6.52
N TYR A 43 -3.74 -0.15 -7.62
CA TYR A 43 -2.60 0.08 -8.49
C TYR A 43 -2.54 1.54 -8.98
N ALA A 44 -3.63 2.04 -9.57
CA ALA A 44 -3.67 3.40 -10.08
C ALA A 44 -3.43 4.45 -8.98
N ILE A 45 -3.92 4.24 -7.76
CA ILE A 45 -3.65 5.16 -6.65
C ILE A 45 -2.17 5.12 -6.24
N ALA A 46 -1.55 3.95 -6.15
CA ALA A 46 -0.12 3.85 -5.89
C ALA A 46 0.71 4.58 -6.95
N GLU A 47 0.41 4.38 -8.25
CA GLU A 47 1.07 5.10 -9.34
C GLU A 47 0.86 6.61 -9.26
N TYR A 48 -0.34 7.05 -8.90
CA TYR A 48 -0.66 8.48 -8.81
C TYR A 48 0.12 9.20 -7.71
N PHE A 49 0.30 8.55 -6.55
CA PHE A 49 0.97 9.14 -5.39
C PHE A 49 2.47 8.88 -5.33
N THR A 50 3.02 7.98 -6.15
CA THR A 50 4.46 7.71 -6.20
C THR A 50 5.33 8.98 -6.36
N PRO A 51 4.98 9.97 -7.23
CA PRO A 51 5.70 11.25 -7.30
C PRO A 51 5.67 12.06 -5.99
N SER A 52 4.58 11.96 -5.22
CA SER A 52 4.48 12.60 -3.91
C SER A 52 5.40 11.92 -2.89
N PHE A 53 5.53 10.59 -2.95
CA PHE A 53 6.46 9.84 -2.09
C PHE A 53 7.92 10.21 -2.38
N SER A 54 8.29 10.34 -3.66
CA SER A 54 9.62 10.83 -4.06
C SER A 54 9.97 12.17 -3.40
N LYS A 55 9.02 13.12 -3.43
CA LYS A 55 9.19 14.43 -2.77
C LYS A 55 9.24 14.32 -1.26
N LEU A 56 8.31 13.57 -0.66
CA LEU A 56 8.18 13.41 0.79
C LEU A 56 9.44 12.81 1.42
N PHE A 57 9.97 11.73 0.84
CA PHE A 57 11.18 11.07 1.35
C PHE A 57 12.48 11.75 0.89
N ASN A 58 12.37 12.75 0.01
CA ASN A 58 13.49 13.42 -0.66
C ASN A 58 14.42 12.40 -1.37
N VAL A 59 13.82 11.55 -2.19
CA VAL A 59 14.52 10.54 -3.00
C VAL A 59 14.16 10.71 -4.49
N PRO A 60 15.09 10.48 -5.43
CA PRO A 60 14.77 10.55 -6.85
C PRO A 60 13.64 9.60 -7.25
N LEU A 61 12.72 10.03 -8.11
CA LEU A 61 11.58 9.18 -8.53
C LEU A 61 12.05 7.85 -9.14
N GLN A 62 13.12 7.89 -9.93
CA GLN A 62 13.71 6.71 -10.57
C GLN A 62 14.39 5.74 -9.60
N SER A 63 14.66 6.14 -8.34
CA SER A 63 15.20 5.23 -7.33
C SER A 63 14.11 4.54 -6.51
N ILE A 64 12.83 4.82 -6.76
CA ILE A 64 11.71 4.09 -6.16
C ILE A 64 11.50 2.81 -6.96
N ILE A 65 11.73 1.67 -6.32
CA ILE A 65 11.66 0.35 -6.94
C ILE A 65 10.30 -0.26 -6.61
N LYS A 66 9.57 -0.75 -7.62
CA LYS A 66 8.38 -1.57 -7.39
C LYS A 66 8.82 -2.98 -7.05
N ILE A 67 8.46 -3.44 -5.87
CA ILE A 67 8.84 -4.76 -5.38
C ILE A 67 7.62 -5.67 -5.16
N GLY A 68 6.39 -5.17 -5.28
CA GLY A 68 5.18 -5.98 -5.21
C GLY A 68 5.19 -7.11 -6.24
N ASP A 69 4.89 -8.34 -5.81
CA ASP A 69 4.90 -9.51 -6.71
C ASP A 69 3.65 -9.55 -7.62
N ASP A 70 2.77 -8.54 -7.54
CA ASP A 70 1.64 -8.33 -8.44
C ASP A 70 1.94 -7.26 -9.52
N ASP A 71 3.21 -6.93 -9.76
CA ASP A 71 3.58 -6.11 -10.91
C ASP A 71 3.30 -6.84 -12.24
N LEU A 72 2.80 -6.08 -13.22
CA LEU A 72 2.47 -6.57 -14.56
C LEU A 72 3.69 -6.67 -15.50
N THR A 73 4.90 -6.36 -15.01
CA THR A 73 6.15 -6.52 -15.75
C THR A 73 6.49 -7.99 -16.00
N ASN A 74 6.13 -8.89 -15.08
CA ASN A 74 6.32 -10.33 -15.22
C ASN A 74 5.05 -11.11 -14.88
N ILE A 75 4.28 -11.46 -15.91
CA ILE A 75 3.00 -12.16 -15.80
C ILE A 75 3.14 -13.57 -15.23
N GLU A 76 4.27 -14.24 -15.45
CA GLU A 76 4.51 -15.59 -14.93
C GLU A 76 4.81 -15.58 -13.43
N ALA A 77 5.49 -14.53 -12.97
CA ALA A 77 5.79 -14.32 -11.56
C ALA A 77 4.63 -13.65 -10.78
N PHE A 78 3.64 -13.10 -11.47
CA PHE A 78 2.52 -12.39 -10.86
C PHE A 78 1.82 -13.25 -9.81
N ARG A 79 1.83 -12.79 -8.57
CA ARG A 79 1.15 -13.41 -7.44
C ARG A 79 0.60 -12.33 -6.54
N ARG A 80 -0.55 -12.59 -5.93
CA ARG A 80 -0.94 -11.80 -4.75
C ARG A 80 0.02 -12.16 -3.63
N SER A 81 0.87 -11.22 -3.31
CA SER A 81 1.86 -11.34 -2.26
C SER A 81 1.57 -10.30 -1.18
N PRO A 82 1.86 -10.63 0.08
CA PRO A 82 1.86 -9.67 1.18
C PRO A 82 3.10 -8.74 1.18
N LYS A 83 4.01 -8.92 0.22
CA LYS A 83 5.17 -8.05 0.02
C LYS A 83 4.72 -6.62 -0.28
N ALA A 84 5.44 -5.66 0.31
CA ALA A 84 5.20 -4.23 0.10
C ALA A 84 5.23 -3.83 -1.38
N ASP A 85 4.55 -2.75 -1.73
CA ASP A 85 4.46 -2.27 -3.11
C ASP A 85 5.79 -1.67 -3.60
N LEU A 86 6.42 -0.85 -2.76
CA LEU A 86 7.59 -0.05 -3.14
C LEU A 86 8.76 -0.23 -2.17
N GLU A 87 9.96 0.02 -2.67
CA GLU A 87 11.20 0.08 -1.90
C GLU A 87 11.96 1.35 -2.27
N ILE A 88 12.49 2.03 -1.25
CA ILE A 88 13.34 3.22 -1.41
C ILE A 88 14.61 3.05 -0.58
N THR A 89 15.67 3.74 -0.98
CA THR A 89 16.89 3.88 -0.17
C THR A 89 17.02 5.32 0.29
N LYS A 90 17.11 5.53 1.60
CA LYS A 90 17.32 6.83 2.23
C LYS A 90 18.43 6.71 3.26
N ASN A 91 19.42 7.61 3.20
CA ASN A 91 20.54 7.64 4.15
C ASN A 91 21.28 6.29 4.31
N GLY A 92 21.36 5.48 3.24
CA GLY A 92 21.96 4.14 3.26
C GLY A 92 21.07 3.04 3.84
N GLN A 93 19.84 3.36 4.25
CA GLN A 93 18.85 2.42 4.75
C GLN A 93 17.80 2.10 3.69
N THR A 94 17.49 0.82 3.53
CA THR A 94 16.35 0.36 2.73
C THR A 94 15.07 0.45 3.55
N ILE A 95 14.05 1.09 2.96
CA ILE A 95 12.73 1.29 3.54
C ILE A 95 11.71 0.76 2.54
N ARG A 96 10.77 -0.05 3.02
CA ARG A 96 9.64 -0.53 2.24
C ARG A 96 8.41 0.33 2.49
N ILE A 97 7.65 0.57 1.44
CA ILE A 97 6.41 1.35 1.49
C ILE A 97 5.28 0.44 1.00
N GLU A 98 4.34 0.19 1.90
CA GLU A 98 3.04 -0.40 1.60
C GLU A 98 2.07 0.75 1.30
N VAL A 99 1.40 0.70 0.15
CA VAL A 99 0.43 1.72 -0.24
C VAL A 99 -0.97 1.15 -0.10
N GLN A 100 -1.72 1.69 0.85
CA GLN A 100 -3.13 1.32 1.04
C GLN A 100 -4.03 2.46 0.59
N SER A 101 -5.16 2.14 -0.04
CA SER A 101 -6.16 3.13 -0.43
C SER A 101 -7.51 2.83 0.22
N GLY A 102 -8.03 3.81 0.96
CA GLY A 102 -9.35 3.82 1.59
C GLY A 102 -10.38 4.51 0.71
N PHE A 103 -11.59 3.96 0.63
CA PHE A 103 -12.67 4.47 -0.24
C PHE A 103 -14.03 4.61 0.45
N GLN A 104 -14.11 4.28 1.74
CA GLN A 104 -15.36 4.19 2.49
C GLN A 104 -15.24 4.82 3.89
N GLY A 105 -14.12 5.46 4.21
CA GLY A 105 -13.83 6.00 5.54
C GLY A 105 -13.54 4.94 6.62
N ILE A 106 -13.43 3.66 6.24
CA ILE A 106 -12.93 2.59 7.12
C ILE A 106 -11.43 2.44 6.88
N ASN A 107 -10.66 2.70 7.92
CA ASN A 107 -9.20 2.84 7.86
C ASN A 107 -8.55 1.76 8.72
N ASP A 108 -8.42 0.56 8.15
CA ASP A 108 -7.93 -0.63 8.84
C ASP A 108 -6.78 -1.28 8.06
N ILE A 109 -5.75 -1.76 8.74
CA ILE A 109 -4.66 -2.56 8.17
C ILE A 109 -4.83 -4.00 8.63
N LYS A 110 -4.80 -4.98 7.72
CA LYS A 110 -4.98 -6.39 8.11
C LYS A 110 -3.87 -6.85 9.05
N GLU A 111 -4.24 -7.53 10.14
CA GLU A 111 -3.27 -7.92 11.17
C GLU A 111 -2.14 -8.80 10.61
N HIS A 112 -2.46 -9.75 9.71
CA HIS A 112 -1.43 -10.62 9.13
C HIS A 112 -0.34 -9.86 8.37
N LYS A 113 -0.68 -8.70 7.76
CA LYS A 113 0.32 -7.82 7.13
C LYS A 113 1.26 -7.22 8.16
N VAL A 114 0.73 -6.76 9.29
CA VAL A 114 1.54 -6.22 10.39
C VAL A 114 2.46 -7.29 10.96
N ARG A 115 1.94 -8.50 11.21
CA ARG A 115 2.74 -9.64 11.72
C ARG A 115 3.88 -10.00 10.77
N GLU A 116 3.61 -10.11 9.49
CA GLU A 116 4.62 -10.45 8.49
C GLU A 116 5.72 -9.39 8.40
N VAL A 117 5.35 -8.11 8.38
CA VAL A 117 6.32 -7.01 8.38
C VAL A 117 7.24 -7.09 9.60
N ARG A 118 6.69 -7.39 10.78
CA ARG A 118 7.50 -7.54 12.01
C ARG A 118 8.49 -8.69 11.89
N GLU A 119 8.09 -9.83 11.33
CA GLU A 119 9.01 -10.95 11.08
C GLU A 119 10.12 -10.58 10.10
N VAL A 120 9.77 -9.87 9.02
CA VAL A 120 10.74 -9.36 8.04
C VAL A 120 11.72 -8.39 8.70
N TYR A 121 11.22 -7.47 9.52
CA TYR A 121 12.06 -6.51 10.25
C TYR A 121 13.01 -7.23 11.23
N GLN A 122 12.55 -8.25 11.96
CA GLN A 122 13.41 -9.02 12.86
C GLN A 122 14.60 -9.66 12.12
N LYS A 123 14.35 -10.20 10.91
CA LYS A 123 15.34 -10.88 10.08
C LYS A 123 16.28 -9.93 9.33
N THR A 124 15.76 -8.83 8.80
CA THR A 124 16.47 -7.99 7.82
C THR A 124 16.77 -6.58 8.29
N LYS A 125 16.16 -6.14 9.41
CA LYS A 125 16.15 -4.75 9.88
C LYS A 125 15.59 -3.74 8.87
N THR A 126 14.88 -4.22 7.84
CA THR A 126 14.21 -3.36 6.85
C THR A 126 12.92 -2.81 7.44
N ARG A 127 12.83 -1.49 7.55
CA ARG A 127 11.64 -0.78 8.04
C ARG A 127 10.54 -0.82 6.97
N THR A 128 9.28 -0.88 7.40
CA THR A 128 8.14 -0.82 6.49
C THR A 128 7.11 0.17 6.99
N ILE A 129 6.74 1.11 6.12
CA ILE A 129 5.74 2.14 6.39
C ILE A 129 4.51 1.85 5.52
N CYS A 130 3.34 1.80 6.14
CA CYS A 130 2.08 1.89 5.42
C CYS A 130 1.71 3.35 5.22
N ILE A 131 1.56 3.76 3.97
CA ILE A 131 0.95 5.03 3.60
C ILE A 131 -0.49 4.73 3.19
N HIS A 132 -1.41 4.99 4.11
CA HIS A 132 -2.84 4.76 3.90
C HIS A 132 -3.52 6.04 3.43
N ILE A 133 -3.97 6.04 2.19
CA ILE A 133 -4.59 7.18 1.50
C ILE A 133 -6.12 7.01 1.57
N ASP A 134 -6.76 7.67 2.51
CA ASP A 134 -8.22 7.70 2.64
C ASP A 134 -8.81 8.73 1.68
N LEU A 135 -9.14 8.28 0.47
CA LEU A 135 -9.73 9.10 -0.59
C LEU A 135 -11.17 9.51 -0.30
N TYR A 136 -11.83 8.86 0.65
CA TYR A 136 -13.18 9.24 1.06
C TYR A 136 -13.17 10.53 1.86
N ASN A 137 -12.23 10.65 2.80
CA ASN A 137 -12.10 11.82 3.68
C ASN A 137 -10.99 12.81 3.27
N GLY A 138 -10.19 12.47 2.26
CA GLY A 138 -9.12 13.34 1.75
C GLY A 138 -7.93 13.46 2.71
N GLN A 139 -7.63 12.41 3.47
CA GLN A 139 -6.58 12.37 4.47
C GLN A 139 -5.64 11.17 4.25
N VAL A 140 -4.40 11.28 4.72
CA VAL A 140 -3.36 10.27 4.56
C VAL A 140 -2.72 9.98 5.90
N ALA A 141 -2.71 8.69 6.25
CA ALA A 141 -2.04 8.18 7.42
C ALA A 141 -0.69 7.57 7.08
N PHE A 142 0.26 7.74 8.01
CA PHE A 142 1.59 7.16 7.93
C PHE A 142 1.78 6.25 9.14
N VAL A 143 1.88 4.94 8.91
CA VAL A 143 1.93 3.95 9.99
C VAL A 143 3.20 3.12 9.85
N GLN A 144 4.09 3.20 10.84
CA GLN A 144 5.27 2.36 10.88
C GLN A 144 4.91 0.94 11.34
N LEU A 145 4.70 0.05 10.38
CA LEU A 145 4.13 -1.28 10.61
C LEU A 145 5.01 -2.15 11.50
N ASP A 146 6.34 -2.06 11.34
CA ASP A 146 7.30 -2.84 12.12
C ASP A 146 7.41 -2.40 13.59
N ALA A 147 6.89 -1.22 13.94
CA ALA A 147 6.90 -0.68 15.31
C ALA A 147 5.62 -1.03 16.10
N ILE A 148 4.59 -1.57 15.45
CA ILE A 148 3.33 -1.98 16.11
C ILE A 148 3.60 -3.18 17.04
N LYS A 149 3.12 -3.13 18.28
CA LYS A 149 3.27 -4.21 19.27
C LYS A 149 2.21 -5.28 19.10
N GLU A 150 2.48 -6.53 19.48
CA GLU A 150 1.48 -7.64 19.34
C GLU A 150 0.19 -7.41 20.12
N ASN A 151 0.31 -6.76 21.27
CA ASN A 151 -0.79 -6.45 22.17
C ASN A 151 -1.26 -5.00 22.03
N ASP A 152 -1.03 -4.38 20.86
CA ASP A 152 -1.50 -3.02 20.61
C ASP A 152 -3.02 -2.94 20.73
N MET A 153 -3.51 -1.92 21.45
CA MET A 153 -4.94 -1.76 21.74
C MET A 153 -5.76 -1.46 20.48
N ASN A 154 -5.10 -1.04 19.38
CA ASN A 154 -5.76 -0.78 18.11
C ASN A 154 -6.05 -2.05 17.31
N PHE A 155 -5.59 -3.23 17.76
CA PHE A 155 -6.03 -4.49 17.18
C PHE A 155 -7.49 -4.77 17.57
N VAL A 156 -8.36 -4.81 16.57
CA VAL A 156 -9.81 -5.00 16.74
C VAL A 156 -10.33 -6.05 15.76
N THR A 157 -11.35 -6.79 16.19
CA THR A 157 -12.06 -7.74 15.33
C THR A 157 -13.17 -7.03 14.58
N ARG A 158 -13.13 -7.04 13.23
CA ARG A 158 -14.18 -6.44 12.40
C ARG A 158 -15.14 -7.50 11.88
N GLN A 159 -16.37 -7.51 12.39
CA GLN A 159 -17.43 -8.40 11.89
C GLN A 159 -17.75 -8.18 10.41
N GLN A 160 -17.67 -6.92 9.95
CA GLN A 160 -17.85 -6.55 8.53
C GLN A 160 -16.76 -7.14 7.62
N MET A 161 -15.65 -7.63 8.18
CA MET A 161 -14.55 -8.29 7.45
C MET A 161 -14.51 -9.78 7.79
N GLU A 162 -15.66 -10.45 7.88
CA GLU A 162 -15.76 -11.88 8.19
C GLU A 162 -15.12 -12.26 9.54
N GLY A 163 -15.12 -11.33 10.50
CA GLY A 163 -14.47 -11.53 11.80
C GLY A 163 -12.94 -11.49 11.75
N GLN A 164 -12.35 -10.95 10.68
CA GLN A 164 -10.90 -10.74 10.62
C GLN A 164 -10.45 -9.71 11.66
N SER A 165 -9.30 -9.98 12.26
CA SER A 165 -8.60 -9.03 13.11
C SER A 165 -7.77 -8.08 12.25
N VAL A 166 -7.84 -6.80 12.61
CA VAL A 166 -7.20 -5.69 11.90
C VAL A 166 -6.65 -4.70 12.90
N PHE A 167 -5.65 -3.95 12.47
CA PHE A 167 -5.18 -2.75 13.14
C PHE A 167 -6.03 -1.56 12.69
N SER A 168 -6.84 -1.01 13.58
CA SER A 168 -7.61 0.21 13.34
C SER A 168 -6.66 1.41 13.34
N ILE A 169 -6.57 2.14 12.24
CA ILE A 169 -5.71 3.32 12.15
C ILE A 169 -6.36 4.45 12.96
N ASP A 170 -5.75 4.78 14.09
CA ASP A 170 -6.16 5.91 14.93
C ASP A 170 -6.00 7.26 14.21
N GLN A 171 -6.81 8.27 14.58
CA GLN A 171 -6.80 9.57 13.94
C GLN A 171 -5.43 10.27 14.03
N ASN A 172 -4.63 9.98 15.06
CA ASN A 172 -3.31 10.58 15.24
C ASN A 172 -2.30 10.16 14.17
N TYR A 173 -2.54 9.06 13.44
CA TYR A 173 -1.69 8.65 12.32
C TYR A 173 -1.93 9.50 11.05
N PHE A 174 -3.05 10.21 10.95
CA PHE A 174 -3.40 11.03 9.78
C PHE A 174 -2.69 12.38 9.82
N LYS A 175 -1.48 12.42 9.26
CA LYS A 175 -0.58 13.58 9.30
C LYS A 175 -0.65 14.47 8.04
N TRP A 176 -1.39 14.07 7.01
CA TRP A 176 -1.51 14.86 5.78
C TRP A 176 -2.95 14.90 5.25
N ARG A 177 -3.43 16.09 4.87
CA ARG A 177 -4.67 16.26 4.10
C ARG A 177 -4.31 16.53 2.64
N LEU A 178 -5.00 15.88 1.71
CA LEU A 178 -4.64 15.86 0.29
C LEU A 178 -4.63 17.24 -0.40
N LEU A 179 -5.33 18.22 0.18
CA LEU A 179 -5.39 19.59 -0.32
C LEU A 179 -4.32 20.52 0.31
N ASP A 180 -3.67 20.07 1.37
CA ASP A 180 -2.59 20.80 2.03
C ASP A 180 -1.26 20.51 1.33
N SER A 181 -0.26 21.36 1.57
CA SER A 181 1.11 21.08 1.17
C SER A 181 1.58 19.74 1.74
N LEU A 182 2.50 19.08 1.01
CA LEU A 182 3.15 17.87 1.53
C LEU A 182 3.74 18.14 2.92
N PRO A 183 3.56 17.23 3.88
CA PRO A 183 4.13 17.38 5.20
C PRO A 183 5.66 17.28 5.13
N VAL A 184 6.32 17.85 6.14
CA VAL A 184 7.75 17.60 6.34
C VAL A 184 7.93 16.20 6.91
N LEU A 185 8.96 15.48 6.46
CA LEU A 185 9.18 14.09 6.87
C LEU A 185 9.32 13.93 8.39
N ASP A 186 9.99 14.87 9.05
CA ASP A 186 10.23 14.85 10.50
C ASP A 186 8.91 14.95 11.31
N ASP A 187 7.88 15.60 10.75
CA ASP A 187 6.55 15.71 11.38
C ASP A 187 5.75 14.40 11.32
N LEU A 188 6.22 13.42 10.55
CA LEU A 188 5.55 12.12 10.43
C LEU A 188 5.87 11.15 11.57
N GLU A 189 6.81 11.49 12.45
CA GLU A 189 7.21 10.67 13.62
C GLU A 189 7.66 9.24 13.21
N LEU A 190 8.26 9.10 12.03
CA LEU A 190 8.75 7.83 11.48
C LEU A 190 10.21 7.59 11.91
N LEU A 191 10.54 6.35 12.26
CA LEU A 191 11.90 5.94 12.65
C LEU A 191 12.73 5.54 11.40
N ILE A 192 13.10 6.51 10.56
CA ILE A 192 13.81 6.34 9.27
C ILE A 192 14.87 7.42 8.97
#